data_AF-A0A6J0SE87-F1
#
_entry.id   AF-A0A6J0SE87-F1
#
_cell.length_a   1.000
_cell.length_b   1.000
_cell.length_c   1.000
_cell.angle_alpha   90.00
_cell.angle_beta   90.00
_cell.angle_gamma   90.00
#
_symmetry.space_group_name_H-M   'P 1'
#
loop_
_entity.id
_entity.type
_entity.pdbx_description
1 polymer ?
#
loop_
_entity_poly.entity_id
_entity_poly.type
_entity_poly.pdbx_seq_one_letter_code
_entity_poly.pdbx_strand_id
1 'polypeptide(L)'
;MEVFSWLLVLSIILYYFWKRGRPKELPPGPRPLPFFGNVFQLGFRNPLTYLQKLTKQYGPVFSLYAGRKPIIFIQDWRLAKEVLLTKGIEFAGRQNNPIIDLIQKKKGIIMAPYGQAWKEQRRFSLMVLRNFGLGKKSMEERILAEAAHLIQAFTENMINFSNLQFPNEQKPEKKGLSFDDENLLIVVSDLFIAGSETTARTLQWGLLYMMAYPEIQEKCQQEMDAVLGNNACLKYEDRERLPYTNAVIHEILRFSSVVPLGVEHAPIKDMMLSGYVIPKAQGFA
;
A
#
# COMPACT_ATOMS: atom_id res chain seq x y z
N MET A 1 25.82 -31.08 33.26
CA MET A 1 26.76 -30.89 32.12
C MET A 1 26.06 -30.31 30.89
N GLU A 2 24.87 -30.78 30.52
CA GLU A 2 24.18 -30.30 29.31
C GLU A 2 23.76 -28.81 29.35
N VAL A 3 23.24 -28.32 30.48
CA VAL A 3 22.79 -26.92 30.62
C VAL A 3 23.93 -25.92 30.41
N PHE A 4 25.12 -26.20 30.93
CA PHE A 4 26.30 -25.35 30.74
C PHE A 4 26.77 -25.33 29.29
N SER A 5 26.68 -26.46 28.58
CA SER A 5 27.00 -26.55 27.16
C SER A 5 26.04 -25.67 26.32
N TRP A 6 24.74 -25.75 26.59
CA TRP A 6 23.74 -24.92 25.92
C TRP A 6 23.91 -23.42 26.20
N LEU A 7 24.24 -23.03 27.43
CA LEU A 7 24.53 -21.64 27.78
C LEU A 7 25.80 -21.13 27.07
N LEU A 8 26.83 -21.96 26.95
CA LEU A 8 28.07 -21.61 26.27
C LEU A 8 27.82 -21.45 24.75
N VAL A 9 27.06 -22.35 24.14
CA VAL A 9 26.64 -22.23 22.73
C VAL A 9 25.79 -20.97 22.52
N LEU A 10 24.81 -20.69 23.38
CA LEU A 10 24.00 -19.48 23.31
C LEU A 10 24.88 -18.22 23.43
N SER A 11 25.86 -18.21 24.34
CA SER A 11 26.77 -17.08 24.54
C SER A 11 27.68 -16.83 23.33
N ILE A 12 28.18 -17.90 22.68
CA ILE A 12 28.99 -17.81 21.46
C ILE A 12 28.13 -17.29 20.31
N ILE A 13 26.89 -17.76 20.19
CA ILE A 13 25.92 -17.27 19.20
C ILE A 13 25.65 -15.77 19.43
N LEU A 14 25.32 -15.37 20.65
CA LEU A 14 25.07 -13.96 21.00
C LEU A 14 26.30 -13.10 20.78
N TYR A 15 27.50 -13.57 21.12
CA TYR A 15 28.76 -12.87 20.85
C TYR A 15 29.05 -12.73 19.35
N TYR A 16 28.83 -13.78 18.56
CA TYR A 16 28.95 -13.74 17.11
C TYR A 16 28.00 -12.73 16.49
N PHE A 17 26.74 -12.71 16.94
CA PHE A 17 25.75 -11.72 16.50
C PHE A 17 26.08 -10.31 16.99
N TRP A 18 26.64 -10.15 18.19
CA TRP A 18 27.06 -8.85 18.71
C TRP A 18 28.24 -8.28 17.93
N LYS A 19 29.20 -9.14 17.53
CA LYS A 19 30.37 -8.75 16.73
C LYS A 19 30.01 -8.52 15.26
N ARG A 20 28.99 -9.18 14.72
CA ARG A 20 28.36 -8.83 13.42
C ARG A 20 27.58 -7.52 13.56
N GLY A 21 28.32 -6.42 13.61
CA GLY A 21 27.75 -5.08 13.50
C GLY A 21 27.07 -4.85 12.16
N ARG A 22 26.34 -3.74 12.06
CA ARG A 22 25.75 -3.29 10.79
C ARG A 22 26.86 -3.04 9.74
N PRO A 23 26.67 -3.45 8.48
CA PRO A 23 27.51 -3.00 7.37
C PRO A 23 27.56 -1.46 7.32
N LYS A 24 28.74 -0.89 7.10
CA LYS A 24 28.94 0.57 7.02
C LYS A 24 28.27 1.20 5.78
N GLU A 25 27.98 0.39 4.77
CA GLU A 25 27.40 0.81 3.49
C GLU A 25 25.89 1.07 3.57
N LEU A 26 25.22 0.50 4.58
CA LEU A 26 23.78 0.67 4.76
C LEU A 26 23.44 1.96 5.50
N PRO A 27 22.26 2.54 5.23
CA PRO A 27 21.76 3.67 6.01
C PRO A 27 21.73 3.37 7.51
N PRO A 28 21.93 4.41 8.36
CA PRO A 28 21.99 4.25 9.80
C PRO A 28 20.69 3.68 10.38
N GLY A 29 20.73 3.13 11.60
CA GLY A 29 19.51 2.64 12.26
C GLY A 29 19.77 1.92 13.59
N PRO A 30 18.71 1.52 14.31
CA PRO A 30 18.79 0.89 15.62
C PRO A 30 19.32 -0.53 15.56
N ARG A 31 20.27 -0.90 16.42
CA ARG A 31 20.93 -2.22 16.36
C ARG A 31 19.90 -3.38 16.34
N PRO A 32 20.00 -4.31 15.39
CA PRO A 32 19.07 -5.43 15.28
C PRO A 32 19.29 -6.45 16.40
N LEU A 33 18.20 -7.05 16.88
CA LEU A 33 18.26 -8.23 17.73
C LEU A 33 18.68 -9.46 16.91
N PRO A 34 19.38 -10.43 17.52
CA PRO A 34 19.69 -11.70 16.88
C PRO A 34 18.41 -12.36 16.32
N PHE A 35 18.49 -12.87 15.08
CA PHE A 35 17.42 -13.56 14.33
C PHE A 35 16.18 -12.72 13.96
N PHE A 36 15.69 -11.85 14.85
CA PHE A 36 14.43 -11.13 14.70
C PHE A 36 14.59 -9.70 14.16
N GLY A 37 15.81 -9.17 14.13
CA GLY A 37 16.05 -7.83 13.63
C GLY A 37 15.43 -6.77 14.55
N ASN A 38 14.70 -5.82 13.97
CA ASN A 38 14.04 -4.73 14.67
C ASN A 38 12.51 -4.93 14.78
N VAL A 39 11.98 -6.12 14.43
CA VAL A 39 10.54 -6.39 14.38
C VAL A 39 9.85 -6.08 15.71
N PHE A 40 10.42 -6.53 16.83
CA PHE A 40 9.85 -6.27 18.15
C PHE A 40 9.98 -4.81 18.59
N GLN A 41 10.94 -4.07 18.04
CA GLN A 41 11.11 -2.65 18.33
C GLN A 41 10.13 -1.79 17.54
N LEU A 42 9.68 -2.26 16.37
CA LEU A 42 8.71 -1.57 15.52
C LEU A 42 7.38 -1.32 16.24
N GLY A 43 7.02 -2.19 17.21
CA GLY A 43 5.80 -2.08 18.01
C GLY A 43 4.53 -2.29 17.19
N PHE A 44 3.79 -3.37 17.48
CA PHE A 44 2.61 -3.72 16.68
C PHE A 44 1.43 -2.73 16.79
N ARG A 45 1.40 -1.90 17.83
CA ARG A 45 0.28 -0.97 18.07
C ARG A 45 0.40 0.35 17.32
N ASN A 46 1.60 0.94 17.25
CA ASN A 46 1.82 2.27 16.65
C ASN A 46 3.17 2.34 15.89
N PRO A 47 3.32 1.59 14.79
CA PRO A 47 4.59 1.52 14.05
C PRO A 47 5.01 2.87 13.45
N LEU A 48 4.06 3.72 13.05
CA LEU A 48 4.35 5.02 12.45
C LEU A 48 5.03 5.99 13.43
N THR A 49 4.56 6.05 14.68
CA THR A 49 5.18 6.90 15.72
C THR A 49 6.62 6.45 16.00
N TYR A 50 6.86 5.14 15.98
CA TYR A 50 8.21 4.61 16.12
C TYR A 50 9.11 5.01 14.94
N LEU A 51 8.62 4.91 13.70
CA LEU A 51 9.36 5.35 12.51
C LEU A 51 9.67 6.85 12.57
N GLN A 52 8.71 7.69 12.98
CA GLN A 52 8.94 9.13 13.18
C GLN A 52 10.04 9.42 14.22
N LYS A 53 10.08 8.65 15.31
CA LYS A 53 11.15 8.75 16.31
C LYS A 53 12.51 8.40 15.70
N LEU A 54 12.57 7.36 14.86
CA LEU A 54 13.79 6.97 14.16
C LEU A 54 14.24 8.03 13.16
N THR A 55 13.31 8.65 12.43
CA THR A 55 13.63 9.78 11.54
C THR A 55 14.32 10.91 12.29
N LYS A 56 13.83 11.26 13.49
CA LYS A 56 14.45 12.29 14.33
C LYS A 56 15.85 11.89 14.83
N GLN A 57 16.09 10.60 15.05
CA GLN A 57 17.34 10.09 15.62
C GLN A 57 18.42 9.82 14.57
N TYR A 58 18.05 9.26 13.42
CA TYR A 58 18.98 8.77 12.39
C TYR A 58 18.93 9.60 11.09
N GLY A 59 18.00 10.53 10.98
CA GLY A 59 17.80 11.36 9.80
C GLY A 59 16.73 10.80 8.84
N PRO A 60 16.56 11.45 7.67
CA PRO A 60 15.49 11.14 6.72
C PRO A 60 15.61 9.77 6.03
N VAL A 61 16.80 9.16 6.05
CA VAL A 61 17.07 7.86 5.45
C VAL A 61 17.69 6.96 6.52
N PHE A 62 17.00 5.88 6.85
CA PHE A 62 17.46 4.91 7.84
C PHE A 62 17.10 3.50 7.43
N SER A 63 17.71 2.50 8.07
CA SER A 63 17.42 1.10 7.82
C SER A 63 16.85 0.42 9.07
N LEU A 64 15.99 -0.56 8.87
CA LEU A 64 15.55 -1.52 9.88
C LEU A 64 15.74 -2.95 9.37
N TYR A 65 15.79 -3.92 10.26
CA TYR A 65 15.88 -5.32 9.90
C TYR A 65 14.54 -6.01 10.14
N ALA A 66 13.96 -6.58 9.09
CA ALA A 66 12.91 -7.58 9.20
C ALA A 66 13.57 -8.96 9.23
N GLY A 67 13.74 -9.52 10.44
CA GLY A 67 14.56 -10.71 10.64
C GLY A 67 16.03 -10.46 10.27
N ARG A 68 16.50 -11.07 9.18
CA ARG A 68 17.87 -10.91 8.66
C ARG A 68 17.97 -9.97 7.46
N LYS A 69 16.85 -9.54 6.88
CA LYS A 69 16.83 -8.66 5.72
C LYS A 69 16.76 -7.21 6.19
N PRO A 70 17.66 -6.32 5.74
CA PRO A 70 17.42 -4.89 5.91
C PRO A 70 16.12 -4.50 5.20
N ILE A 71 15.56 -3.35 5.53
CA ILE A 71 14.53 -2.59 4.81
C ILE A 71 14.96 -1.13 4.99
N ILE A 72 15.05 -0.40 3.88
CA ILE A 72 15.44 1.01 3.89
C ILE A 72 14.16 1.84 3.93
N PHE A 73 14.10 2.78 4.86
CA PHE A 73 13.00 3.71 5.02
C PHE A 73 13.40 5.10 4.53
N ILE A 74 12.55 5.70 3.69
CA ILE A 74 12.72 7.07 3.21
C ILE A 74 11.58 7.96 3.66
N GLN A 75 11.93 8.94 4.48
CA GLN A 75 11.01 9.90 5.08
C GLN A 75 11.21 11.32 4.51
N ASP A 76 11.97 11.46 3.43
CA ASP A 76 12.16 12.72 2.70
C ASP A 76 11.42 12.70 1.36
N TRP A 77 10.57 13.72 1.14
CA TRP A 77 9.73 13.77 -0.05
C TRP A 77 10.52 13.96 -1.35
N ARG A 78 11.65 14.68 -1.33
CA ARG A 78 12.47 14.94 -2.53
C ARG A 78 13.13 13.66 -2.97
N LEU A 79 13.64 12.90 -2.01
CA LEU A 79 14.28 11.62 -2.24
C LEU A 79 13.27 10.54 -2.64
N ALA A 80 12.09 10.50 -2.01
CA ALA A 80 11.00 9.64 -2.44
C ALA A 80 10.58 9.95 -3.89
N LYS A 81 10.48 11.23 -4.25
CA LYS A 81 10.21 11.66 -5.63
C LYS A 81 11.31 11.24 -6.60
N GLU A 82 12.58 11.39 -6.23
CA GLU A 82 13.70 10.95 -7.05
C GLU A 82 13.65 9.43 -7.30
N VAL A 83 13.44 8.64 -6.24
CA VAL A 83 13.40 7.18 -6.31
C VAL A 83 12.20 6.70 -7.15
N LEU A 84 11.01 7.22 -6.88
CA LEU A 84 9.76 6.71 -7.46
C LEU A 84 9.46 7.29 -8.84
N LEU A 85 9.89 8.52 -9.15
CA LEU A 85 9.63 9.16 -10.45
C LEU A 85 10.88 9.16 -11.33
N THR A 86 11.97 9.80 -10.89
CA THR A 86 13.16 10.00 -11.73
C THR A 86 13.88 8.68 -12.00
N LYS A 87 14.02 7.82 -10.97
CA LYS A 87 14.65 6.50 -11.03
C LYS A 87 13.62 5.36 -11.01
N GLY A 88 12.36 5.64 -11.36
CA GLY A 88 11.24 4.71 -11.15
C GLY A 88 11.42 3.32 -11.77
N ILE A 89 12.07 3.21 -12.93
CA ILE A 89 12.37 1.90 -13.57
C ILE A 89 13.40 1.11 -12.77
N GLU A 90 14.41 1.80 -12.23
CA GLU A 90 15.49 1.17 -11.47
C GLU A 90 14.99 0.65 -10.12
N PHE A 91 13.98 1.29 -9.54
CA PHE A 91 13.30 0.89 -8.30
C PHE A 91 11.94 0.20 -8.53
N ALA A 92 11.65 -0.25 -9.76
CA ALA A 92 10.38 -0.89 -10.09
C ALA A 92 10.22 -2.31 -9.51
N GLY A 93 11.30 -2.88 -8.95
CA GLY A 93 11.28 -4.21 -8.36
C GLY A 93 10.39 -4.30 -7.11
N ARG A 94 10.04 -5.52 -6.74
CA ARG A 94 9.35 -5.86 -5.49
C ARG A 94 10.26 -6.70 -4.62
N GLN A 95 10.23 -6.46 -3.30
CA GLN A 95 11.01 -7.25 -2.36
C GLN A 95 10.52 -8.70 -2.39
N ASN A 96 11.46 -9.64 -2.48
CA ASN A 96 11.14 -11.05 -2.32
C ASN A 96 10.86 -11.32 -0.83
N ASN A 97 9.57 -11.45 -0.50
CA ASN A 97 9.09 -11.80 0.82
C ASN A 97 8.48 -13.22 0.77
N PRO A 98 9.11 -14.23 1.40
CA PRO A 98 8.65 -15.62 1.36
C PRO A 98 7.20 -15.81 1.83
N ILE A 99 6.70 -14.96 2.72
CA ILE A 99 5.31 -15.02 3.21
C ILE A 99 4.35 -14.57 2.11
N ILE A 100 4.67 -13.48 1.41
CA ILE A 100 3.87 -12.98 0.29
C ILE A 100 3.93 -13.97 -0.87
N ASP A 101 5.11 -14.53 -1.14
CA ASP A 101 5.31 -15.54 -2.18
C ASP A 101 4.52 -16.84 -1.93
N LEU A 102 4.24 -17.19 -0.67
CA LEU A 102 3.40 -18.35 -0.33
C LEU A 102 1.94 -18.14 -0.78
N ILE A 103 1.46 -16.91 -0.71
CA ILE A 103 0.08 -16.54 -1.05
C ILE A 103 -0.04 -16.24 -2.55
N GLN A 104 0.86 -15.39 -3.07
CA GLN A 104 0.77 -14.88 -4.45
C GLN A 104 1.59 -15.68 -5.46
N LYS A 105 2.42 -16.63 -5.03
CA LYS A 105 3.25 -17.48 -5.91
C LYS A 105 4.04 -16.69 -6.98
N LYS A 106 4.44 -15.46 -6.67
CA LYS A 106 5.12 -14.51 -7.58
C LYS A 106 4.33 -14.16 -8.86
N LYS A 107 3.01 -14.24 -8.78
CA LYS A 107 2.04 -13.91 -9.83
C LYS A 107 1.25 -12.65 -9.44
N GLY A 108 0.46 -12.10 -10.36
CA GLY A 108 -0.32 -10.88 -10.13
C GLY A 108 0.35 -9.60 -10.64
N ILE A 109 -0.18 -8.46 -10.18
CA ILE A 109 0.24 -7.12 -10.60
C ILE A 109 0.69 -6.23 -9.44
N ILE A 110 0.34 -6.58 -8.19
CA ILE A 110 0.69 -5.78 -6.99
C ILE A 110 2.10 -6.13 -6.47
N MET A 111 2.32 -7.37 -6.01
CA MET A 111 3.62 -7.79 -5.43
C MET A 111 4.44 -8.71 -6.34
N ALA A 112 3.96 -9.01 -7.55
CA ALA A 112 4.72 -9.81 -8.51
C ALA A 112 6.06 -9.13 -8.87
N PRO A 113 7.14 -9.92 -9.07
CA PRO A 113 8.46 -9.38 -9.38
C PRO A 113 8.45 -8.66 -10.72
N TYR A 114 9.15 -7.54 -10.79
CA TYR A 114 9.29 -6.78 -12.03
C TYR A 114 9.99 -7.62 -13.10
N GLY A 115 9.34 -7.76 -14.25
CA GLY A 115 9.80 -8.58 -15.36
C GLY A 115 8.84 -8.54 -16.53
N GLN A 116 9.12 -9.31 -17.58
CA GLN A 116 8.29 -9.33 -18.78
C GLN A 116 6.85 -9.78 -18.49
N ALA A 117 6.68 -10.85 -17.69
CA ALA A 117 5.36 -11.34 -17.29
C ALA A 117 4.54 -10.27 -16.55
N TRP A 118 5.14 -9.53 -15.61
CA TRP A 118 4.47 -8.43 -14.91
C TRP A 118 4.07 -7.29 -15.87
N LYS A 119 4.95 -6.94 -16.82
CA LYS A 119 4.65 -5.91 -17.83
C LYS A 119 3.47 -6.31 -18.72
N GLU A 120 3.44 -7.56 -19.16
CA GLU A 120 2.35 -8.13 -19.96
C GLU A 120 1.03 -8.12 -19.20
N GLN A 121 1.03 -8.63 -17.96
CA GLN A 121 -0.15 -8.64 -17.10
C GLN A 121 -0.65 -7.24 -16.80
N ARG A 122 0.23 -6.32 -16.38
CA ARG A 122 -0.16 -4.93 -16.13
C ARG A 122 -0.75 -4.28 -17.37
N ARG A 123 -0.14 -4.46 -18.54
CA ARG A 123 -0.66 -3.90 -19.80
C ARG A 123 -2.03 -4.50 -20.12
N PHE A 124 -2.20 -5.81 -19.97
CA PHE A 124 -3.45 -6.51 -20.20
C PHE A 124 -4.55 -6.04 -19.22
N SER A 125 -4.28 -6.01 -17.91
CA SER A 125 -5.24 -5.52 -16.90
C SER A 125 -5.68 -4.09 -17.18
N LEU A 126 -4.74 -3.19 -17.54
CA LEU A 126 -5.07 -1.81 -17.88
C LEU A 126 -5.93 -1.71 -19.15
N MET A 127 -5.66 -2.53 -20.16
CA MET A 127 -6.49 -2.63 -21.36
C MET A 127 -7.90 -3.10 -21.00
N VAL A 128 -8.03 -4.15 -20.20
CA VAL A 128 -9.31 -4.70 -19.74
C VAL A 128 -10.09 -3.65 -18.96
N LEU A 129 -9.47 -2.98 -17.98
CA LEU A 129 -10.12 -1.91 -17.21
C LEU A 129 -10.63 -0.77 -18.10
N ARG A 130 -9.85 -0.34 -19.10
CA ARG A 130 -10.28 0.66 -20.09
C ARG A 130 -11.44 0.18 -20.97
N ASN A 131 -11.46 -1.11 -21.32
CA ASN A 131 -12.56 -1.72 -22.06
C ASN A 131 -13.83 -1.77 -21.20
N PHE A 132 -13.71 -2.02 -19.90
CA PHE A 132 -14.81 -1.95 -18.93
C PHE A 132 -15.26 -0.54 -18.56
N GLY A 133 -14.60 0.51 -19.07
CA GLY A 133 -15.04 1.88 -18.90
C GLY A 133 -14.16 2.74 -18.01
N LEU A 134 -13.03 2.25 -17.49
CA LEU A 134 -12.14 3.07 -16.66
C LEU A 134 -11.71 4.34 -17.42
N GLY A 135 -12.05 5.50 -16.87
CA GLY A 135 -11.80 6.81 -17.49
C GLY A 135 -12.80 7.20 -18.58
N LYS A 136 -13.93 6.49 -18.71
CA LYS A 136 -15.03 6.77 -19.66
C LYS A 136 -16.33 7.04 -18.90
N LYS A 137 -17.29 7.70 -19.57
CA LYS A 137 -18.63 7.98 -19.03
C LYS A 137 -19.39 6.72 -18.57
N SER A 138 -19.14 5.58 -19.20
CA SER A 138 -19.79 4.31 -18.80
C SER A 138 -19.41 3.84 -17.39
N MET A 139 -18.23 4.22 -16.87
CA MET A 139 -17.86 3.91 -15.48
C MET A 139 -18.48 4.93 -14.51
N GLU A 140 -18.52 6.19 -14.90
CA GLU A 140 -19.22 7.25 -14.15
C GLU A 140 -20.69 6.88 -13.93
N GLU A 141 -21.39 6.45 -14.98
CA GLU A 141 -22.78 5.98 -14.89
C GLU A 141 -22.96 4.82 -13.91
N ARG A 142 -22.02 3.86 -13.88
CA ARG A 142 -22.03 2.75 -12.91
C ARG A 142 -21.81 3.24 -11.49
N ILE A 143 -20.85 4.14 -11.29
CA ILE A 143 -20.58 4.74 -9.96
C ILE A 143 -21.81 5.51 -9.47
N LEU A 144 -22.48 6.28 -10.34
CA LEU A 144 -23.69 7.01 -10.00
C LEU A 144 -24.86 6.09 -9.67
N ALA A 145 -25.01 4.99 -10.41
CA ALA A 145 -26.02 3.97 -10.11
C ALA A 145 -25.79 3.33 -8.72
N GLU A 146 -24.55 2.93 -8.41
CA GLU A 146 -24.21 2.39 -7.09
C GLU A 146 -24.35 3.44 -5.98
N ALA A 147 -24.04 4.70 -6.25
CA ALA A 147 -24.26 5.79 -5.29
C ALA A 147 -25.77 5.99 -5.00
N ALA A 148 -26.62 5.89 -6.02
CA ALA A 148 -28.07 5.95 -5.84
C ALA A 148 -28.58 4.78 -4.99
N HIS A 149 -28.08 3.55 -5.24
CA HIS A 149 -28.37 2.39 -4.39
C HIS A 149 -27.88 2.58 -2.96
N LEU A 150 -26.72 3.18 -2.76
CA LEU A 150 -26.19 3.48 -1.43
C LEU A 150 -27.03 4.52 -0.69
N ILE A 151 -27.48 5.58 -1.36
CA ILE A 151 -28.39 6.59 -0.79
C ILE A 151 -29.70 5.92 -0.39
N GLN A 152 -30.29 5.11 -1.28
CA GLN A 152 -31.48 4.33 -0.99
C GLN A 152 -31.26 3.44 0.23
N ALA A 153 -30.14 2.72 0.28
CA ALA A 153 -29.77 1.89 1.40
C ALA A 153 -29.60 2.70 2.71
N PHE A 154 -29.09 3.93 2.68
CA PHE A 154 -29.04 4.78 3.89
C PHE A 154 -30.43 5.26 4.32
N THR A 155 -31.33 5.54 3.38
CA THR A 155 -32.71 5.94 3.68
C THR A 155 -33.58 4.78 4.18
N GLU A 156 -33.31 3.56 3.71
CA GLU A 156 -34.04 2.34 4.08
C GLU A 156 -33.43 1.65 5.32
N ASN A 157 -32.10 1.57 5.43
CA ASN A 157 -31.38 0.86 6.50
C ASN A 157 -31.06 1.71 7.74
N MET A 158 -31.89 2.71 8.08
CA MET A 158 -32.09 3.04 9.50
C MET A 158 -32.66 1.84 10.30
N ILE A 159 -32.98 0.73 9.62
CA ILE A 159 -33.41 -0.54 10.20
C ILE A 159 -32.64 -1.70 9.50
N ASN A 160 -31.69 -2.28 10.22
CA ASN A 160 -31.00 -3.57 9.98
C ASN A 160 -30.00 -3.74 8.82
N PHE A 161 -28.78 -4.15 9.19
CA PHE A 161 -27.81 -4.76 8.27
C PHE A 161 -27.52 -6.21 8.69
N SER A 162 -27.81 -7.17 7.81
CA SER A 162 -27.09 -8.44 7.85
C SER A 162 -27.05 -9.14 6.48
N ASN A 163 -25.83 -9.56 6.14
CA ASN A 163 -25.43 -10.69 5.31
C ASN A 163 -25.27 -10.46 3.80
N LEU A 164 -24.03 -10.15 3.40
CA LEU A 164 -23.50 -10.50 2.09
C LEU A 164 -22.58 -11.72 2.22
N GLN A 165 -22.82 -12.76 1.42
CA GLN A 165 -21.94 -13.91 1.26
C GLN A 165 -21.54 -14.03 -0.22
N PHE A 166 -20.26 -14.26 -0.48
CA PHE A 166 -19.73 -14.52 -1.81
C PHE A 166 -19.59 -16.03 -2.04
N PRO A 167 -20.04 -16.57 -3.18
CA PRO A 167 -19.86 -17.97 -3.52
C PRO A 167 -18.42 -18.28 -3.95
N ASN A 168 -17.96 -19.49 -3.61
CA ASN A 168 -16.63 -20.02 -3.91
C ASN A 168 -16.69 -20.86 -5.20
N GLU A 169 -15.81 -20.59 -6.17
CA GLU A 169 -15.57 -21.48 -7.32
C GLU A 169 -14.12 -21.99 -7.30
N GLN A 170 -13.95 -23.31 -7.53
CA GLN A 170 -12.66 -23.96 -7.75
C GLN A 170 -12.61 -24.56 -9.15
N LYS A 171 -11.50 -24.35 -9.89
CA LYS A 171 -11.15 -25.05 -11.14
C LYS A 171 -9.63 -25.26 -11.29
N PRO A 172 -9.19 -26.24 -12.12
CA PRO A 172 -7.88 -26.90 -12.02
C PRO A 172 -6.73 -26.23 -12.79
N GLU A 173 -5.49 -26.54 -12.38
CA GLU A 173 -4.21 -26.01 -12.87
C GLU A 173 -3.84 -26.46 -14.30
N LYS A 174 -3.32 -25.50 -15.10
CA LYS A 174 -2.33 -25.75 -16.16
C LYS A 174 -1.22 -24.69 -16.10
N LYS A 175 0.04 -25.13 -16.12
CA LYS A 175 1.24 -24.27 -16.15
C LYS A 175 1.73 -24.05 -17.59
N GLY A 176 2.20 -22.84 -17.88
CA GLY A 176 3.19 -22.67 -18.96
C GLY A 176 3.31 -21.30 -19.62
N LEU A 177 2.44 -20.32 -19.35
CA LEU A 177 2.44 -19.02 -20.03
C LEU A 177 2.26 -17.89 -19.02
N SER A 178 2.65 -16.66 -19.39
CA SER A 178 2.36 -15.47 -18.58
C SER A 178 0.86 -15.33 -18.33
N PHE A 179 0.00 -15.82 -19.24
CA PHE A 179 -1.44 -15.94 -19.11
C PHE A 179 -1.84 -17.37 -18.79
N ASP A 180 -1.98 -17.68 -17.50
CA ASP A 180 -2.56 -18.92 -17.00
C ASP A 180 -3.69 -18.62 -16.00
N ASP A 181 -4.60 -19.58 -15.79
CA ASP A 181 -5.81 -19.40 -14.98
C ASP A 181 -5.50 -18.99 -13.53
N GLU A 182 -4.38 -19.48 -12.99
CA GLU A 182 -3.94 -19.14 -11.64
C GLU A 182 -3.47 -17.68 -11.56
N ASN A 183 -2.72 -17.21 -12.56
CA ASN A 183 -2.31 -15.80 -12.64
C ASN A 183 -3.53 -14.90 -12.86
N LEU A 184 -4.50 -15.33 -13.68
CA LEU A 184 -5.76 -14.61 -13.86
C LEU A 184 -6.50 -14.47 -12.53
N LEU A 185 -6.65 -15.55 -11.76
CA LEU A 185 -7.30 -15.53 -10.45
C LEU A 185 -6.60 -14.57 -9.48
N ILE A 186 -5.27 -14.57 -9.46
CA ILE A 186 -4.48 -13.67 -8.61
C ILE A 186 -4.63 -12.21 -9.07
N VAL A 187 -4.62 -11.92 -10.38
CA VAL A 187 -4.85 -10.57 -10.91
C VAL A 187 -6.25 -10.05 -10.57
N VAL A 188 -7.28 -10.91 -10.68
CA VAL A 188 -8.65 -10.57 -10.28
C VAL A 188 -8.71 -10.26 -8.77
N SER A 189 -8.10 -11.13 -7.95
CA SER A 189 -8.04 -10.94 -6.50
C SER A 189 -7.29 -9.66 -6.13
N ASP A 190 -6.17 -9.36 -6.78
CA ASP A 190 -5.41 -8.12 -6.64
C ASP A 190 -6.30 -6.88 -6.89
N LEU A 191 -7.08 -6.89 -7.98
CA LEU A 191 -7.98 -5.78 -8.32
C LEU A 191 -9.09 -5.61 -7.29
N PHE A 192 -9.71 -6.69 -6.82
CA PHE A 192 -10.76 -6.65 -5.82
C PHE A 192 -10.25 -6.13 -4.47
N ILE A 193 -9.16 -6.70 -3.94
CA ILE A 193 -8.60 -6.29 -2.65
C ILE A 193 -8.16 -4.83 -2.69
N ALA A 194 -7.39 -4.44 -3.72
CA ALA A 194 -6.90 -3.08 -3.85
C ALA A 194 -8.03 -2.05 -4.03
N GLY A 195 -9.03 -2.35 -4.85
CA GLY A 195 -10.12 -1.42 -5.16
C GLY A 195 -11.18 -1.29 -4.06
N SER A 196 -11.42 -2.36 -3.29
CA SER A 196 -12.53 -2.40 -2.33
C SER A 196 -12.13 -1.81 -0.98
N GLU A 197 -11.09 -2.37 -0.34
CA GLU A 197 -10.77 -2.01 1.04
C GLU A 197 -10.24 -0.58 1.15
N THR A 198 -9.37 -0.16 0.23
CA THR A 198 -8.75 1.17 0.29
C THR A 198 -9.78 2.29 0.10
N THR A 199 -10.68 2.14 -0.88
CA THR A 199 -11.75 3.10 -1.18
C THR A 199 -12.76 3.13 -0.03
N ALA A 200 -13.21 1.98 0.46
CA ALA A 200 -14.17 1.89 1.55
C ALA A 200 -13.63 2.53 2.84
N ARG A 201 -12.37 2.27 3.20
CA ARG A 201 -11.73 2.90 4.38
C ARG A 201 -11.59 4.42 4.21
N THR A 202 -11.27 4.89 3.01
CA THR A 202 -11.20 6.33 2.74
C THR A 202 -12.56 6.99 2.92
N LEU A 203 -13.64 6.39 2.40
CA LEU A 203 -15.00 6.88 2.56
C LEU A 203 -15.46 6.87 4.03
N GLN A 204 -15.12 5.82 4.79
CA GLN A 204 -15.41 5.75 6.23
C GLN A 204 -14.74 6.89 7.00
N TRP A 205 -13.46 7.17 6.73
CA TRP A 205 -12.79 8.33 7.31
C TRP A 205 -13.45 9.65 6.90
N GLY A 206 -13.83 9.78 5.63
CA GLY A 206 -14.56 10.94 5.13
C GLY A 206 -15.84 11.19 5.91
N LEU A 207 -16.69 10.17 6.07
CA LEU A 207 -17.92 10.26 6.87
C LEU A 207 -17.63 10.63 8.32
N LEU A 208 -16.63 10.02 8.93
CA LEU A 208 -16.23 10.33 10.30
C LEU A 208 -15.82 11.81 10.45
N TYR A 209 -15.06 12.35 9.49
CA TYR A 209 -14.66 13.75 9.53
C TYR A 209 -15.83 14.71 9.27
N MET A 210 -16.77 14.37 8.40
CA MET A 210 -17.98 15.16 8.22
C MET A 210 -18.81 15.22 9.52
N MET A 211 -18.89 14.12 10.28
CA MET A 211 -19.54 14.10 11.60
C MET A 211 -18.76 14.87 12.67
N ALA A 212 -17.43 14.80 12.65
CA ALA A 212 -16.58 15.46 13.64
C ALA A 212 -16.44 16.98 13.41
N TYR A 213 -16.61 17.44 12.15
CA TYR A 213 -16.49 18.83 11.74
C TYR A 213 -17.71 19.27 10.90
N PRO A 214 -18.90 19.43 11.52
CA PRO A 214 -20.13 19.76 10.80
C PRO A 214 -20.05 21.05 9.98
N GLU A 215 -19.22 22.01 10.39
CA GLU A 215 -18.97 23.26 9.68
C GLU A 215 -18.27 23.06 8.32
N ILE A 216 -17.47 21.99 8.19
CA ILE A 216 -16.83 21.61 6.91
C ILE A 216 -17.88 20.95 6.01
N GLN A 217 -18.71 20.07 6.59
CA GLN A 217 -19.81 19.44 5.87
C GLN A 217 -20.78 20.47 5.30
N GLU A 218 -21.18 21.47 6.10
CA GLU A 218 -22.08 22.53 5.68
C GLU A 218 -21.50 23.35 4.51
N LYS A 219 -20.20 23.68 4.56
CA LYS A 219 -19.53 24.39 3.47
C LYS A 219 -19.48 23.59 2.18
N CYS A 220 -19.25 22.28 2.25
CA CYS A 220 -19.33 21.40 1.08
C CYS A 220 -20.75 21.40 0.50
N GLN A 221 -21.78 21.32 1.34
CA GLN A 221 -23.18 21.37 0.91
C GLN A 221 -23.52 22.70 0.25
N GLN A 222 -23.14 23.83 0.87
CA GLN A 222 -23.35 25.17 0.29
C GLN A 222 -22.66 25.33 -1.07
N GLU A 223 -21.44 24.81 -1.23
CA GLU A 223 -20.73 24.82 -2.51
C GLU A 223 -21.47 23.97 -3.55
N MET A 224 -21.91 22.77 -3.18
CA MET A 224 -22.67 21.88 -4.05
C MET A 224 -24.00 22.50 -4.48
N ASP A 225 -24.75 23.07 -3.55
CA ASP A 225 -26.04 23.72 -3.80
C ASP A 225 -25.87 24.93 -4.73
N ALA A 226 -24.80 25.72 -4.55
CA ALA A 226 -24.49 26.85 -5.42
C ALA A 226 -24.14 26.44 -6.86
N VAL A 227 -23.46 25.31 -7.04
CA VAL A 227 -22.96 24.85 -8.35
C VAL A 227 -23.97 24.00 -9.12
N LEU A 228 -24.71 23.14 -8.40
CA LEU A 228 -25.68 22.20 -8.96
C LEU A 228 -27.09 22.79 -8.99
N GLY A 229 -27.42 23.72 -8.09
CA GLY A 229 -28.76 24.29 -7.97
C GLY A 229 -29.83 23.21 -7.82
N ASN A 230 -30.91 23.30 -8.62
CA ASN A 230 -31.98 22.29 -8.64
C ASN A 230 -31.63 21.02 -9.44
N ASN A 231 -30.42 20.93 -10.01
CA ASN A 231 -30.03 19.80 -10.84
C ASN A 231 -29.49 18.67 -9.94
N ALA A 232 -30.27 17.60 -9.78
CA ALA A 232 -29.97 16.53 -8.83
C ALA A 232 -28.82 15.58 -9.23
N CYS A 233 -28.24 15.73 -10.43
CA CYS A 233 -27.30 14.76 -10.98
C CYS A 233 -25.87 15.32 -11.01
N LEU A 234 -25.07 14.91 -10.03
CA LEU A 234 -23.63 15.17 -9.97
C LEU A 234 -22.91 14.40 -11.07
N LYS A 235 -22.04 15.07 -11.81
CA LYS A 235 -21.15 14.48 -12.82
C LYS A 235 -19.70 14.62 -12.41
N TYR A 236 -18.84 13.77 -12.97
CA TYR A 236 -17.40 13.84 -12.73
C TYR A 236 -16.79 15.18 -13.19
N GLU A 237 -17.33 15.75 -14.27
CA GLU A 237 -16.94 17.07 -14.81
C GLU A 237 -17.19 18.22 -13.80
N ASP A 238 -18.12 18.05 -12.85
CA ASP A 238 -18.46 19.08 -11.86
C ASP A 238 -17.36 19.28 -10.82
N ARG A 239 -16.44 18.31 -10.69
CA ARG A 239 -15.29 18.38 -9.78
C ARG A 239 -14.47 19.66 -9.95
N GLU A 240 -14.30 20.15 -11.17
CA GLU A 240 -13.54 21.38 -11.44
C GLU A 240 -14.24 22.63 -10.91
N ARG A 241 -15.58 22.56 -10.75
CA ARG A 241 -16.42 23.64 -10.22
C ARG A 241 -16.62 23.55 -8.70
N LEU A 242 -16.13 22.49 -8.07
CA LEU A 242 -16.24 22.22 -6.63
C LEU A 242 -14.85 22.25 -5.94
N PRO A 243 -14.14 23.40 -5.95
CA PRO A 243 -12.77 23.49 -5.43
C PRO A 243 -12.67 23.17 -3.93
N TYR A 244 -13.64 23.57 -3.10
CA TYR A 244 -13.64 23.31 -1.66
C TYR A 244 -13.87 21.84 -1.36
N THR A 245 -14.90 21.24 -1.97
CA THR A 245 -15.19 19.80 -1.83
C THR A 245 -14.01 18.96 -2.31
N ASN A 246 -13.39 19.33 -3.44
CA ASN A 246 -12.18 18.66 -3.93
C ASN A 246 -11.01 18.83 -2.96
N ALA A 247 -10.82 20.00 -2.34
CA ALA A 247 -9.82 20.21 -1.30
C ALA A 247 -10.06 19.35 -0.06
N VAL A 248 -11.32 19.20 0.37
CA VAL A 248 -11.70 18.31 1.49
C VAL A 248 -11.38 16.85 1.17
N ILE A 249 -11.70 16.36 -0.03
CA ILE A 249 -11.31 15.01 -0.48
C ILE A 249 -9.79 14.82 -0.41
N HIS A 250 -9.03 15.81 -0.89
CA HIS A 250 -7.57 15.78 -0.81
C HIS A 250 -7.05 15.79 0.64
N GLU A 251 -7.68 16.52 1.53
CA GLU A 251 -7.31 16.58 2.95
C GLU A 251 -7.61 15.25 3.67
N ILE A 252 -8.73 14.60 3.36
CA ILE A 252 -9.07 13.26 3.87
C ILE A 252 -7.98 12.25 3.43
N LEU A 253 -7.61 12.25 2.15
CA LEU A 253 -6.56 11.38 1.62
C LEU A 253 -5.18 11.67 2.26
N ARG A 254 -4.89 12.94 2.55
CA ARG A 254 -3.63 13.37 3.18
C ARG A 254 -3.55 12.96 4.64
N PHE A 255 -4.63 13.17 5.40
CA PHE A 255 -4.65 12.98 6.85
C PHE A 255 -4.87 11.52 7.23
N SER A 256 -5.76 10.82 6.52
CA SER A 256 -6.07 9.40 6.73
C SER A 256 -5.51 8.53 5.61
N SER A 257 -4.19 8.55 5.47
CA SER A 257 -3.52 7.66 4.51
C SER A 257 -3.79 6.19 4.85
N VAL A 258 -4.50 5.50 3.96
CA VAL A 258 -4.87 4.08 4.13
C VAL A 258 -3.66 3.15 3.94
N VAL A 259 -2.61 3.64 3.25
CA VAL A 259 -1.36 2.89 3.01
C VAL A 259 -0.16 3.76 3.42
N PRO A 260 0.04 3.99 4.74
CA PRO A 260 0.98 5.01 5.24
C PRO A 260 2.46 4.67 5.03
N LEU A 261 2.78 3.40 4.74
CA LEU A 261 4.13 2.93 4.39
C LEU A 261 4.31 2.69 2.88
N GLY A 262 3.28 2.97 2.08
CA GLY A 262 3.27 2.59 0.67
C GLY A 262 3.37 1.07 0.46
N VAL A 263 3.70 0.69 -0.78
CA VAL A 263 4.01 -0.70 -1.14
C VAL A 263 5.51 -0.80 -1.35
N GLU A 264 6.13 -1.81 -0.74
CA GLU A 264 7.58 -1.99 -0.78
C GLU A 264 8.11 -2.04 -2.23
N HIS A 265 9.17 -1.27 -2.47
CA HIS A 265 9.94 -1.26 -3.70
C HIS A 265 11.28 -1.94 -3.49
N ALA A 266 11.94 -2.33 -4.58
CA ALA A 266 13.29 -2.84 -4.53
C ALA A 266 14.05 -2.47 -5.81
N PRO A 267 15.34 -2.14 -5.73
CA PRO A 267 16.10 -1.84 -6.92
C PRO A 267 16.43 -3.11 -7.71
N ILE A 268 16.37 -3.02 -9.03
CA ILE A 268 16.63 -4.15 -9.95
C ILE A 268 18.13 -4.44 -10.15
N LYS A 269 18.99 -3.52 -9.72
CA LYS A 269 20.45 -3.55 -9.72
C LYS A 269 20.97 -2.80 -8.48
N ASP A 270 22.27 -2.88 -8.19
CA ASP A 270 22.84 -2.08 -7.10
C ASP A 270 22.77 -0.59 -7.45
N MET A 271 22.35 0.23 -6.49
CA MET A 271 22.06 1.65 -6.70
C MET A 271 22.73 2.52 -5.64
N MET A 272 23.19 3.71 -6.03
CA MET A 272 23.63 4.73 -5.09
C MET A 272 22.47 5.69 -4.77
N LEU A 273 22.22 5.91 -3.48
CA LEU A 273 21.21 6.84 -3.00
C LEU A 273 21.73 7.61 -1.78
N SER A 274 21.82 8.94 -1.90
CA SER A 274 22.29 9.84 -0.82
C SER A 274 23.61 9.42 -0.17
N GLY A 275 24.56 8.88 -0.96
CA GLY A 275 25.86 8.42 -0.48
C GLY A 275 25.89 6.98 0.05
N TYR A 276 24.76 6.29 0.06
CA TYR A 276 24.66 4.88 0.48
C TYR A 276 24.53 3.95 -0.73
N VAL A 277 25.14 2.77 -0.62
CA VAL A 277 24.95 1.67 -1.59
C VAL A 277 23.70 0.90 -1.18
N ILE A 278 22.72 0.83 -2.07
CA ILE A 278 21.53 0.00 -1.93
C ILE A 278 21.70 -1.25 -2.79
N PRO A 279 21.86 -2.43 -2.18
CA PRO A 279 21.99 -3.68 -2.93
C PRO A 279 20.73 -4.00 -3.74
N LYS A 280 20.90 -4.73 -4.83
CA LYS A 280 19.80 -5.30 -5.62
C LYS A 280 18.84 -6.11 -4.76
N ALA A 281 17.54 -6.02 -5.07
CA ALA A 281 16.44 -6.72 -4.39
C ALA A 281 16.27 -6.36 -2.89
N GLN A 282 16.96 -5.31 -2.44
CA GLN A 282 16.83 -4.77 -1.11
C GLN A 282 15.49 -4.01 -0.98
N GLY A 283 14.71 -4.39 0.03
CA GLY A 283 13.45 -3.74 0.38
C GLY A 283 13.60 -2.27 0.69
N PHE A 284 12.65 -1.49 0.20
CA PHE A 284 12.55 -0.06 0.31
C PHE A 284 11.10 0.33 0.62
N ALA A 285 10.88 1.17 1.63
CA ALA A 285 9.58 1.66 2.08
C ALA A 285 9.58 3.18 2.30
#